data_AF-A0A2T0Q4X5-F1
#
_entry.id   AF-A0A2T0Q4X5-F1
#
_cell.length_a   1.000
_cell.length_b   1.000
_cell.length_c   1.000
_cell.angle_alpha   90.00
_cell.angle_beta   90.00
_cell.angle_gamma   90.00
#
_symmetry.space_group_name_H-M   'P 1'
#
loop_
_entity.id
_entity.type
_entity.pdbx_description
1 polymer ?
#
loop_
_entity_poly.entity_id
_entity_poly.type
_entity_poly.pdbx_seq_one_letter_code
_entity_poly.pdbx_strand_id
1 'polypeptide(L)'
;MNDARPLPPVADRTRWQAEIDALRVREKAHTREGDAIAAARRRLPMVEVDATAELIGPDGPVTLLDAFEGRRQLIAYYFMWYPGQPAAEQCQGCTWCTTQVAELSYLHSRDITYAVVCQGPYEEGARYHDFMGWQMPWYSAQDSLDTLLAGRRVGMMHLVCYLRDGDRVFETYWTWLRGVEAMDYSNALMDLTVYGRQETWEDSPAGWPQPWSADVPWRIDGRPIAQWSRVRAGRSDSLTGAPSQQAEGGGPPHGCCGGGS
;
A
#
# COMPACT_ATOMS: atom_id res chain seq x y z
N MET A 1 -24.90 24.80 -23.78
CA MET A 1 -25.08 24.79 -22.30
C MET A 1 -23.86 25.46 -21.72
N ASN A 2 -24.04 26.45 -20.84
CA ASN A 2 -22.97 27.30 -20.34
C ASN A 2 -22.05 26.44 -19.45
N ASP A 3 -20.92 26.01 -20.02
CA ASP A 3 -19.90 25.11 -19.45
C ASP A 3 -19.01 25.86 -18.43
N ALA A 4 -19.65 26.69 -17.60
CA ALA A 4 -18.98 27.51 -16.60
C ALA A 4 -18.57 26.60 -15.44
N ARG A 5 -17.34 26.08 -15.50
CA ARG A 5 -16.72 25.36 -14.39
C ARG A 5 -16.72 26.25 -13.14
N PRO A 6 -17.07 25.71 -11.98
CA PRO A 6 -17.21 26.48 -10.77
C PRO A 6 -15.80 26.87 -10.29
N LEU A 7 -15.55 28.15 -10.00
CA LEU A 7 -14.21 28.71 -9.72
C LEU A 7 -14.20 29.52 -8.42
N PRO A 8 -13.07 29.55 -7.67
CA PRO A 8 -12.97 30.38 -6.47
C PRO A 8 -13.06 31.87 -6.86
N PRO A 9 -13.49 32.75 -5.93
CA PRO A 9 -13.54 34.18 -6.20
C PRO A 9 -12.13 34.75 -6.48
N VAL A 10 -12.04 35.62 -7.48
CA VAL A 10 -10.79 36.33 -7.81
C VAL A 10 -10.53 37.41 -6.77
N ALA A 11 -9.31 37.44 -6.22
CA ALA A 11 -8.85 38.43 -5.25
C ALA A 11 -7.50 39.02 -5.67
N ASP A 12 -7.15 40.19 -5.14
CA ASP A 12 -5.80 40.71 -5.25
C ASP A 12 -4.81 39.91 -4.38
N ARG A 13 -3.51 40.12 -4.63
CA ARG A 13 -2.43 39.39 -3.95
C ARG A 13 -2.43 39.62 -2.44
N THR A 14 -2.78 40.82 -1.99
CA THR A 14 -2.76 41.20 -0.57
C THR A 14 -3.86 40.48 0.20
N ARG A 15 -5.10 40.52 -0.32
CA ARG A 15 -6.23 39.78 0.26
C ARG A 15 -5.97 38.28 0.24
N TRP A 16 -5.53 37.74 -0.89
CA TRP A 16 -5.21 36.32 -1.00
C TRP A 16 -4.15 35.88 0.03
N GLN A 17 -3.08 36.68 0.21
CA GLN A 17 -2.04 36.37 1.18
C GLN A 17 -2.58 36.38 2.61
N ALA A 18 -3.44 37.34 2.97
CA ALA A 18 -4.04 37.42 4.30
C ALA A 18 -4.89 36.18 4.64
N GLU A 19 -5.67 35.67 3.68
CA GLU A 19 -6.46 34.43 3.86
C GLU A 19 -5.56 33.19 4.00
N ILE A 20 -4.49 33.11 3.20
CA ILE A 20 -3.49 32.04 3.31
C ILE A 20 -2.79 32.08 4.67
N ASP A 21 -2.43 33.26 5.17
CA ASP A 21 -1.77 33.41 6.47
C ASP A 21 -2.69 32.98 7.61
N ALA A 22 -3.99 33.32 7.53
CA ALA A 22 -4.99 32.87 8.48
C ALA A 22 -5.18 31.34 8.47
N LEU A 23 -5.26 30.72 7.27
CA LEU A 23 -5.34 29.26 7.13
C LEU A 23 -4.08 28.56 7.69
N ARG A 24 -2.90 29.13 7.43
CA ARG A 24 -1.61 28.57 7.88
C ARG A 24 -1.54 28.37 9.39
N VAL A 25 -2.22 29.20 10.17
CA VAL A 25 -2.29 29.03 11.64
C VAL A 25 -2.90 27.67 12.00
N ARG A 26 -4.01 27.30 11.33
CA ARG A 26 -4.68 26.00 11.54
C ARG A 26 -3.82 24.84 11.05
N GLU A 27 -3.22 24.97 9.88
CA GLU A 27 -2.32 23.94 9.32
C GLU A 27 -1.14 23.67 10.27
N LYS A 28 -0.52 24.73 10.81
CA LYS A 28 0.58 24.59 11.76
C LYS A 28 0.12 24.02 13.11
N ALA A 29 -1.10 24.31 13.55
CA ALA A 29 -1.66 23.66 14.74
C ALA A 29 -1.84 22.15 14.50
N HIS A 30 -2.36 21.75 13.34
CA HIS A 30 -2.50 20.35 12.96
C HIS A 30 -1.15 19.62 12.89
N THR A 31 -0.10 20.24 12.30
CA THR A 31 1.25 19.66 12.30
C THR A 31 1.75 19.36 13.71
N ARG A 32 1.61 20.32 14.63
CA ARG A 32 2.06 20.17 16.02
C ARG A 32 1.28 19.09 16.77
N GLU A 33 -0.01 18.97 16.51
CA GLU A 33 -0.82 17.88 17.06
C GLU A 33 -0.36 16.51 16.53
N GLY A 34 -0.05 16.42 15.23
CA GLY A 34 0.57 15.24 14.64
C GLY A 34 1.88 14.84 15.33
N ASP A 35 2.74 15.81 15.62
CA ASP A 35 3.99 15.60 16.37
C ASP A 35 3.71 15.09 17.80
N ALA A 36 2.71 15.66 18.47
CA ALA A 36 2.29 15.24 19.82
C ALA A 36 1.73 13.81 19.83
N ILE A 37 0.90 13.45 18.85
CA ILE A 37 0.38 12.08 18.67
C ILE A 37 1.53 11.10 18.38
N ALA A 38 2.47 11.46 17.51
CA ALA A 38 3.64 10.63 17.25
C ALA A 38 4.48 10.42 18.52
N ALA A 39 4.64 11.45 19.35
CA ALA A 39 5.30 11.33 20.64
C ALA A 39 4.51 10.43 21.62
N ALA A 40 3.17 10.48 21.60
CA ALA A 40 2.32 9.61 22.41
C ALA A 40 2.46 8.14 21.98
N ARG A 41 2.50 7.85 20.67
CA ARG A 41 2.74 6.49 20.15
C ARG A 41 4.05 5.91 20.65
N ARG A 42 5.13 6.70 20.70
CA ARG A 42 6.44 6.27 21.24
C ARG A 42 6.42 5.97 22.75
N ARG A 43 5.37 6.36 23.47
CA ARG A 43 5.18 6.11 24.91
C ARG A 43 4.21 4.97 25.21
N LEU A 44 3.61 4.36 24.19
CA LEU A 44 2.75 3.20 24.40
C LEU A 44 3.56 2.02 24.95
N PRO A 45 2.95 1.16 25.80
CA PRO A 45 3.54 -0.12 26.12
C PRO A 45 3.56 -1.01 24.86
N MET A 46 4.40 -2.03 24.88
CA MET A 46 4.49 -3.04 23.82
C MET A 46 4.07 -4.41 24.35
N VAL A 47 3.60 -5.28 23.46
CA VAL A 47 3.16 -6.65 23.78
C VAL A 47 4.05 -7.63 23.02
N GLU A 48 4.54 -8.66 23.70
CA GLU A 48 5.34 -9.71 23.05
C GLU A 48 4.48 -10.54 22.10
N VAL A 49 5.02 -10.79 20.91
CA VAL A 49 4.40 -11.61 19.86
C VAL A 49 5.34 -12.77 19.57
N ASP A 50 4.78 -13.92 19.19
CA ASP A 50 5.57 -15.08 18.79
C ASP A 50 6.49 -14.72 17.62
N ALA A 51 7.78 -14.61 17.89
CA ALA A 51 8.81 -14.31 16.90
C ALA A 51 8.94 -15.40 15.83
N THR A 52 8.47 -16.62 16.15
CA THR A 52 8.50 -17.79 15.27
C THR A 52 7.22 -17.95 14.45
N ALA A 53 6.25 -17.05 14.60
CA ALA A 53 5.03 -17.05 13.80
C ALA A 53 5.37 -17.17 12.31
N GLU A 54 4.82 -18.20 11.67
CA GLU A 54 5.18 -18.58 10.31
C GLU A 54 4.62 -17.58 9.30
N LEU A 55 5.46 -17.22 8.33
CA LEU A 55 5.11 -16.49 7.13
C LEU A 55 5.60 -17.31 5.93
N ILE A 56 4.91 -17.23 4.80
CA ILE A 56 5.41 -17.81 3.55
C ILE A 56 5.97 -16.69 2.68
N GLY A 57 7.25 -16.80 2.32
CA GLY A 57 7.95 -15.91 1.40
C GLY A 57 8.30 -16.60 0.08
N PRO A 58 9.09 -15.94 -0.79
CA PRO A 58 9.44 -16.45 -2.12
C PRO A 58 10.23 -17.76 -2.09
N ASP A 59 11.03 -17.96 -1.04
CA ASP A 59 11.87 -19.14 -0.86
C ASP A 59 11.27 -20.16 0.11
N GLY A 60 9.98 -20.01 0.46
CA GLY A 60 9.25 -20.89 1.37
C GLY A 60 9.00 -20.28 2.75
N PRO A 61 8.78 -21.13 3.79
CA PRO A 61 8.49 -20.67 5.13
C PRO A 61 9.64 -19.86 5.75
N VAL A 62 9.30 -18.74 6.38
CA VAL A 62 10.17 -17.87 7.17
C VAL A 62 9.44 -17.46 8.45
N THR A 63 10.16 -16.94 9.44
CA THR A 63 9.53 -16.46 10.68
C THR A 63 9.21 -14.96 10.62
N LEU A 64 8.34 -14.48 11.52
CA LEU A 64 8.14 -13.05 11.74
C LEU A 64 9.46 -12.34 12.04
N LEU A 65 10.37 -12.98 12.77
CA LEU A 65 11.70 -12.44 13.07
C LEU A 65 12.54 -12.24 11.80
N ASP A 66 12.46 -13.17 10.83
CA ASP A 66 13.19 -13.08 9.57
C ASP A 66 12.70 -11.92 8.71
N ALA A 67 11.39 -11.60 8.76
CA ALA A 67 10.80 -10.46 8.04
C ALA A 67 11.37 -9.09 8.46
N PHE A 68 12.12 -9.02 9.56
CA PHE A 68 12.88 -7.81 9.90
C PHE A 68 14.11 -7.60 9.00
N GLU A 69 14.57 -8.60 8.26
CA GLU A 69 15.78 -8.54 7.42
C GLU A 69 17.01 -8.03 8.19
N GLY A 70 17.13 -8.44 9.46
CA GLY A 70 18.21 -8.01 10.35
C GLY A 70 18.07 -6.61 10.97
N ARG A 71 17.01 -5.86 10.62
CA ARG A 71 16.73 -4.54 11.21
C ARG A 71 16.04 -4.65 12.58
N ARG A 72 16.05 -3.57 13.35
CA ARG A 72 15.39 -3.54 14.68
C ARG A 72 13.89 -3.30 14.61
N GLN A 73 13.36 -2.75 13.52
CA GLN A 73 11.95 -2.39 13.41
C GLN A 73 11.33 -2.96 12.15
N LEU A 74 10.06 -3.33 12.23
CA LEU A 74 9.25 -3.81 11.10
C LEU A 74 7.93 -3.04 11.07
N ILE A 75 7.59 -2.48 9.91
CA ILE A 75 6.24 -2.03 9.60
C ILE A 75 5.64 -3.07 8.65
N ALA A 76 4.61 -3.77 9.12
CA ALA A 76 3.90 -4.77 8.33
C ALA A 76 2.53 -4.22 7.92
N TYR A 77 2.29 -4.15 6.61
CA TYR A 77 0.96 -3.89 6.08
C TYR A 77 0.24 -5.20 5.80
N TYR A 78 -0.82 -5.48 6.57
CA TYR A 78 -1.64 -6.67 6.39
C TYR A 78 -2.63 -6.47 5.25
N PHE A 79 -2.30 -7.05 4.10
CA PHE A 79 -3.07 -6.91 2.87
C PHE A 79 -4.30 -7.82 2.91
N MET A 80 -5.47 -7.20 2.77
CA MET A 80 -6.75 -7.91 2.72
C MET A 80 -6.89 -8.68 1.41
N TRP A 81 -7.19 -9.97 1.51
CA TRP A 81 -7.23 -10.86 0.36
C TRP A 81 -8.61 -11.44 0.12
N TYR A 82 -8.96 -11.66 -1.16
CA TYR A 82 -10.15 -12.40 -1.56
C TYR A 82 -9.72 -13.66 -2.34
N PRO A 83 -9.66 -14.84 -1.69
CA PRO A 83 -9.19 -16.06 -2.34
C PRO A 83 -9.95 -16.40 -3.62
N GLY A 84 -9.23 -16.82 -4.66
CA GLY A 84 -9.81 -17.26 -5.92
C GLY A 84 -10.34 -16.14 -6.82
N GLN A 85 -10.29 -14.87 -6.38
CA GLN A 85 -10.75 -13.74 -7.18
C GLN A 85 -9.66 -13.23 -8.15
N PRO A 86 -10.03 -12.77 -9.35
CA PRO A 86 -9.08 -12.17 -10.28
C PRO A 86 -8.52 -10.85 -9.72
N ALA A 87 -7.41 -10.38 -10.28
CA ALA A 87 -6.77 -9.13 -9.86
C ALA A 87 -7.74 -7.94 -9.83
N ALA A 88 -8.63 -7.84 -10.82
CA ALA A 88 -9.66 -6.81 -10.92
C ALA A 88 -10.62 -6.74 -9.71
N GLU A 89 -10.80 -7.85 -9.01
CA GLU A 89 -11.74 -8.02 -7.89
C GLU A 89 -11.03 -8.06 -6.54
N GLN A 90 -9.69 -8.03 -6.51
CA GLN A 90 -8.93 -7.89 -5.26
C GLN A 90 -9.15 -6.52 -4.60
N CYS A 91 -8.83 -6.43 -3.30
CA CYS A 91 -9.13 -5.26 -2.48
C CYS A 91 -8.57 -3.94 -3.09
N GLN A 92 -9.47 -3.05 -3.51
CA GLN A 92 -9.13 -1.76 -4.10
C GLN A 92 -8.32 -0.85 -3.16
N GLY A 93 -8.69 -0.79 -1.87
CA GLY A 93 -8.02 0.05 -0.88
C GLY A 93 -6.61 -0.46 -0.57
N CYS A 94 -6.43 -1.78 -0.45
CA CYS A 94 -5.11 -2.37 -0.27
C CYS A 94 -4.22 -2.19 -1.51
N THR A 95 -4.80 -2.32 -2.70
CA THR A 95 -4.11 -2.05 -3.97
C THR A 95 -3.63 -0.61 -4.05
N TRP A 96 -4.49 0.34 -3.66
CA TRP A 96 -4.14 1.76 -3.60
C TRP A 96 -3.03 2.01 -2.58
N CYS A 97 -3.19 1.62 -1.31
CA CYS A 97 -2.20 1.84 -0.25
C CYS A 97 -0.83 1.28 -0.61
N THR A 98 -0.77 0.02 -1.05
CA THR A 98 0.49 -0.68 -1.33
C THR A 98 1.25 -0.02 -2.48
N THR A 99 0.54 0.56 -3.45
CA THR A 99 1.16 1.25 -4.60
C THR A 99 1.87 2.55 -4.19
N GLN A 100 1.58 3.13 -3.02
CA GLN A 100 2.15 4.40 -2.59
C GLN A 100 3.57 4.26 -1.99
N VAL A 101 3.91 3.08 -1.47
CA VAL A 101 5.20 2.85 -0.78
C VAL A 101 6.23 2.31 -1.77
N ALA A 102 6.90 3.21 -2.51
CA ALA A 102 7.88 2.83 -3.53
C ALA A 102 9.36 2.96 -3.08
N GLU A 103 9.67 3.96 -2.26
CA GLU A 103 11.05 4.27 -1.85
C GLU A 103 11.30 3.86 -0.40
N LEU A 104 12.11 2.82 -0.19
CA LEU A 104 12.36 2.23 1.12
C LEU A 104 13.64 2.75 1.80
N SER A 105 14.54 3.40 1.06
CA SER A 105 15.86 3.81 1.60
C SER A 105 15.78 4.70 2.83
N TYR A 106 14.78 5.58 2.91
CA TYR A 106 14.56 6.42 4.09
C TYR A 106 14.15 5.60 5.31
N LEU A 107 13.31 4.57 5.15
CA LEU A 107 12.95 3.64 6.22
C LEU A 107 14.17 2.81 6.65
N HIS A 108 14.88 2.23 5.67
CA HIS A 108 16.09 1.45 5.92
C HIS A 108 17.16 2.27 6.66
N SER A 109 17.31 3.56 6.33
CA SER A 109 18.26 4.46 7.00
C SER A 109 17.89 4.78 8.47
N ARG A 110 16.70 4.36 8.93
CA ARG A 110 16.25 4.44 10.33
C ARG A 110 16.03 3.05 10.92
N ASP A 111 16.63 2.03 10.30
CA ASP A 111 16.62 0.65 10.78
C ASP A 111 15.19 0.08 10.89
N ILE A 112 14.39 0.36 9.85
CA ILE A 112 13.01 -0.08 9.68
C ILE A 112 12.90 -0.85 8.38
N THR A 113 12.40 -2.08 8.43
CA THR A 113 11.93 -2.82 7.26
C THR A 113 10.44 -2.53 7.06
N TYR A 114 10.02 -2.35 5.80
CA TYR A 114 8.59 -2.33 5.44
C TYR A 114 8.29 -3.57 4.63
N ALA A 115 7.28 -4.32 5.03
CA ALA A 115 6.84 -5.52 4.34
C ALA A 115 5.32 -5.53 4.18
N VAL A 116 4.85 -6.19 3.13
CA VAL A 116 3.44 -6.49 2.95
C VAL A 116 3.20 -7.95 3.33
N VAL A 117 2.17 -8.17 4.14
CA VAL A 117 1.79 -9.47 4.66
C VAL A 117 0.37 -9.78 4.20
N CYS A 118 0.24 -10.55 3.13
CA CYS A 118 -1.03 -10.97 2.58
C CYS A 118 -1.77 -11.93 3.52
N GLN A 119 -3.08 -11.72 3.68
CA GLN A 119 -3.94 -12.58 4.52
C GLN A 119 -4.43 -13.83 3.78
N GLY A 120 -4.04 -14.05 2.52
CA GLY A 120 -4.43 -15.20 1.71
C GLY A 120 -3.25 -15.98 1.15
N PRO A 121 -3.49 -16.93 0.22
CA PRO A 121 -2.46 -17.85 -0.27
C PRO A 121 -1.27 -17.12 -0.88
N TYR A 122 -0.06 -17.59 -0.56
CA TYR A 122 1.18 -16.98 -1.07
C TYR A 122 1.23 -16.95 -2.60
N GLU A 123 0.91 -18.07 -3.25
CA GLU A 123 0.96 -18.20 -4.72
C GLU A 123 0.10 -17.17 -5.47
N GLU A 124 -1.14 -16.93 -5.01
CA GLU A 124 -2.00 -15.93 -5.64
C GLU A 124 -1.51 -14.50 -5.33
N GLY A 125 -1.09 -14.27 -4.08
CA GLY A 125 -0.55 -12.98 -3.64
C GLY A 125 0.73 -12.58 -4.37
N ALA A 126 1.65 -13.53 -4.58
CA ALA A 126 2.91 -13.33 -5.29
C ALA A 126 2.67 -12.96 -6.75
N ARG A 127 1.73 -13.63 -7.43
CA ARG A 127 1.32 -13.24 -8.80
C ARG A 127 0.77 -11.83 -8.85
N TYR A 128 0.03 -11.41 -7.81
CA TYR A 128 -0.51 -10.05 -7.75
C TYR A 128 0.57 -9.01 -7.47
N HIS A 129 1.51 -9.32 -6.59
CA HIS A 129 2.72 -8.53 -6.36
C HIS A 129 3.49 -8.29 -7.67
N ASP A 130 3.72 -9.36 -8.45
CA ASP A 130 4.44 -9.29 -9.72
C ASP A 130 3.65 -8.53 -10.79
N PHE A 131 2.36 -8.80 -10.91
CA PHE A 131 1.45 -8.04 -11.76
C PHE A 131 1.55 -6.53 -11.48
N MET A 132 1.48 -6.15 -10.20
CA MET A 132 1.57 -4.75 -9.77
C MET A 132 2.95 -4.13 -9.95
N GLY A 133 4.00 -4.96 -9.99
CA GLY A 133 5.39 -4.53 -10.09
C GLY A 133 5.91 -3.94 -8.80
N TRP A 134 5.35 -4.39 -7.68
CA TRP A 134 5.84 -4.02 -6.36
C TRP A 134 7.23 -4.65 -6.13
N GLN A 135 8.00 -4.05 -5.22
CA GLN A 135 9.40 -4.41 -4.98
C GLN A 135 9.71 -4.58 -3.48
N MET A 136 8.79 -4.20 -2.61
CA MET A 136 8.96 -4.44 -1.17
C MET A 136 8.78 -5.92 -0.86
N PRO A 137 9.36 -6.41 0.25
CA PRO A 137 9.10 -7.77 0.73
C PRO A 137 7.61 -8.09 0.81
N TRP A 138 7.24 -9.25 0.29
CA TRP A 138 5.87 -9.75 0.24
C TRP A 138 5.82 -11.14 0.85
N TYR A 139 4.94 -11.30 1.84
CA TYR A 139 4.73 -12.56 2.55
C TYR A 139 3.26 -12.92 2.59
N SER A 140 2.94 -14.19 2.85
CA SER A 140 1.62 -14.61 3.32
C SER A 140 1.67 -14.94 4.80
N ALA A 141 0.66 -14.51 5.55
CA ALA A 141 0.44 -14.90 6.94
C ALA A 141 -0.78 -15.79 7.12
N GLN A 142 -1.29 -16.43 6.05
CA GLN A 142 -2.56 -17.15 6.07
C GLN A 142 -2.72 -18.08 7.29
N ASP A 143 -1.67 -18.81 7.64
CA ASP A 143 -1.70 -19.81 8.73
C ASP A 143 -1.33 -19.22 10.11
N SER A 144 -0.99 -17.92 10.17
CA SER A 144 -0.58 -17.20 11.38
C SER A 144 -1.50 -16.01 11.73
N LEU A 145 -2.64 -15.86 11.06
CA LEU A 145 -3.52 -14.69 11.25
C LEU A 145 -4.07 -14.57 12.67
N ASP A 146 -4.44 -15.68 13.31
CA ASP A 146 -4.97 -15.66 14.69
C ASP A 146 -3.92 -15.15 15.70
N THR A 147 -2.64 -15.45 15.46
CA THR A 147 -1.51 -14.96 16.26
C THR A 147 -1.20 -13.51 15.92
N LEU A 148 -1.00 -13.20 14.64
CA LEU A 148 -0.51 -11.92 14.16
C LEU A 148 -1.57 -10.82 14.16
N LEU A 149 -2.85 -11.18 14.14
CA LEU A 149 -3.99 -10.28 14.23
C LEU A 149 -4.85 -10.55 15.48
N ALA A 150 -4.23 -11.03 16.56
CA ALA A 150 -4.91 -11.31 17.82
C ALA A 150 -5.79 -10.14 18.28
N GLY A 151 -7.07 -10.42 18.55
CA GLY A 151 -8.06 -9.43 18.99
C GLY A 151 -8.54 -8.46 17.90
N ARG A 152 -8.15 -8.67 16.63
CA ARG A 152 -8.52 -7.85 15.48
C ARG A 152 -9.39 -8.64 14.50
N ARG A 153 -10.03 -7.91 13.59
CA ARG A 153 -10.88 -8.51 12.55
C ARG A 153 -10.03 -8.97 11.38
N VAL A 154 -9.87 -10.28 11.19
CA VAL A 154 -9.30 -10.86 9.97
C VAL A 154 -10.16 -10.49 8.76
N GLY A 155 -9.52 -10.32 7.59
CA GLY A 155 -10.18 -9.83 6.39
C GLY A 155 -10.40 -8.31 6.40
N MET A 156 -9.58 -7.57 7.15
CA MET A 156 -9.49 -6.11 7.11
C MET A 156 -8.03 -5.69 6.97
N MET A 157 -7.78 -4.53 6.35
CA MET A 157 -6.43 -3.97 6.27
C MET A 157 -5.92 -3.46 7.63
N HIS A 158 -4.66 -3.74 7.93
CA HIS A 158 -3.99 -3.23 9.14
C HIS A 158 -2.59 -2.74 8.79
N LEU A 159 -2.14 -1.71 9.50
CA LEU A 159 -0.74 -1.31 9.53
C LEU A 159 -0.22 -1.53 10.94
N VAL A 160 0.76 -2.41 11.10
CA VAL A 160 1.27 -2.85 12.40
C VAL A 160 2.77 -2.57 12.49
N CYS A 161 3.21 -2.07 13.65
CA CYS A 161 4.61 -1.75 13.92
C CYS A 161 5.17 -2.68 14.99
N TYR A 162 6.28 -3.34 14.67
CA TYR A 162 6.99 -4.24 15.56
C TYR A 162 8.39 -3.73 15.88
N LEU A 163 8.86 -4.09 17.07
CA LEU A 163 10.23 -3.89 17.56
C LEU A 163 10.85 -5.25 17.85
N ARG A 164 12.09 -5.44 17.42
CA ARG A 164 12.93 -6.60 17.72
C ARG A 164 13.91 -6.26 18.84
N ASP A 165 14.04 -7.16 19.81
CA ASP A 165 15.10 -7.18 20.81
C ASP A 165 15.72 -8.58 20.87
N GLY A 166 16.91 -8.74 20.26
CA GLY A 166 17.53 -10.06 20.11
C GLY A 166 16.71 -10.98 19.20
N ASP A 167 16.20 -12.07 19.77
CA ASP A 167 15.31 -13.06 19.15
C ASP A 167 13.82 -12.85 19.51
N ARG A 168 13.50 -11.81 20.27
CA ARG A 168 12.15 -11.47 20.71
C ARG A 168 11.54 -10.40 19.83
N VAL A 169 10.23 -10.50 19.61
CA VAL A 169 9.45 -9.54 18.82
C VAL A 169 8.33 -8.96 19.67
N PHE A 170 8.14 -7.65 19.58
CA PHE A 170 7.09 -6.93 20.28
C PHE A 170 6.27 -6.11 19.31
N GLU A 171 4.95 -6.19 19.41
CA GLU A 171 4.05 -5.23 18.78
C GLU A 171 4.01 -3.94 19.61
N THR A 172 4.19 -2.80 18.94
CA THR A 172 4.30 -1.48 19.59
C THR A 172 3.16 -0.54 19.25
N TYR A 173 2.55 -0.71 18.07
CA TYR A 173 1.46 0.12 17.58
C TYR A 173 0.75 -0.56 16.41
N TRP A 174 -0.54 -0.29 16.23
CA TRP A 174 -1.25 -0.64 15.00
C TRP A 174 -2.41 0.32 14.70
N THR A 175 -2.87 0.32 13.44
CA THR A 175 -4.07 1.03 12.99
C THR A 175 -4.73 0.33 11.80
N TRP A 176 -5.93 0.76 11.41
CA TRP A 176 -6.74 0.15 10.36
C TRP A 176 -7.68 1.19 9.71
N LEU A 177 -8.40 0.81 8.64
CA LEU A 177 -9.26 1.71 7.85
C LEU A 177 -8.53 3.00 7.46
N ARG A 178 -9.13 4.18 7.68
CA ARG A 178 -8.54 5.48 7.35
C ARG A 178 -7.18 5.72 8.00
N GLY A 179 -6.86 5.01 9.09
CA GLY A 179 -5.53 5.05 9.68
C GLY A 179 -4.42 4.56 8.73
N VAL A 180 -4.73 3.67 7.78
CA VAL A 180 -3.75 3.20 6.80
C VAL A 180 -3.50 4.19 5.66
N GLU A 181 -4.34 5.24 5.54
CA GLU A 181 -4.08 6.37 4.62
C GLU A 181 -2.76 7.08 4.97
N ALA A 182 -2.16 6.81 6.13
CA ALA A 182 -0.81 7.29 6.46
C ALA A 182 0.28 6.85 5.47
N MET A 183 0.05 5.78 4.69
CA MET A 183 0.96 5.35 3.62
C MET A 183 0.76 6.12 2.32
N ASP A 184 -0.31 6.90 2.22
CA ASP A 184 -0.68 7.60 1.00
C ASP A 184 -0.18 9.04 0.97
N TYR A 185 0.37 9.41 -0.18
CA TYR A 185 0.69 10.81 -0.51
C TYR A 185 -0.30 11.41 -1.52
N SER A 186 -1.06 10.59 -2.25
CA SER A 186 -1.90 11.06 -3.36
C SER A 186 -3.10 11.88 -2.88
N ASN A 187 -3.81 11.43 -1.84
CA ASN A 187 -4.87 12.19 -1.19
C ASN A 187 -4.33 13.49 -0.58
N ALA A 188 -3.18 13.43 0.08
CA ALA A 188 -2.55 14.61 0.66
C ALA A 188 -2.25 15.67 -0.41
N LEU A 189 -1.86 15.26 -1.62
CA LEU A 189 -1.67 16.17 -2.76
C LEU A 189 -2.99 16.66 -3.35
N MET A 190 -4.01 15.79 -3.47
CA MET A 190 -5.34 16.17 -3.97
C MET A 190 -6.00 17.22 -3.07
N ASP A 191 -5.88 17.07 -1.74
CA ASP A 191 -6.42 18.00 -0.74
C ASP A 191 -5.81 19.41 -0.82
N LEU A 192 -4.64 19.57 -1.46
CA LEU A 192 -4.02 20.88 -1.71
C LEU A 192 -4.60 21.59 -2.95
N THR A 193 -5.38 20.87 -3.77
CA THR A 193 -5.97 21.41 -4.99
C THR A 193 -7.37 21.96 -4.73
N VAL A 194 -7.82 22.88 -5.57
CA VAL A 194 -9.10 23.59 -5.38
C VAL A 194 -10.33 22.67 -5.37
N TYR A 195 -10.25 21.50 -6.01
CA TYR A 195 -11.36 20.54 -6.09
C TYR A 195 -11.22 19.35 -5.15
N GLY A 196 -10.16 19.31 -4.32
CA GLY A 196 -9.94 18.21 -3.39
C GLY A 196 -9.85 16.84 -4.09
N ARG A 197 -10.31 15.80 -3.40
CA ARG A 197 -10.40 14.43 -3.92
C ARG A 197 -11.60 14.23 -4.85
N GLN A 198 -12.55 15.18 -4.83
CA GLN A 198 -13.80 15.16 -5.56
C GLN A 198 -14.71 13.99 -5.13
N GLU A 199 -14.70 13.68 -3.83
CA GLU A 199 -15.47 12.61 -3.22
C GLU A 199 -16.76 13.14 -2.57
N THR A 200 -17.85 12.37 -2.63
CA THR A 200 -19.20 12.82 -2.20
C THR A 200 -19.34 13.14 -0.72
N TRP A 201 -18.39 12.71 0.13
CA TRP A 201 -18.39 13.01 1.56
C TRP A 201 -17.63 14.29 1.92
N GLU A 202 -16.84 14.85 0.99
CA GLU A 202 -16.06 16.06 1.25
C GLU A 202 -16.99 17.27 1.48
N ASP A 203 -16.67 18.07 2.50
CA ASP A 203 -17.30 19.36 2.73
C ASP A 203 -16.74 20.40 1.73
N SER A 204 -17.27 20.37 0.51
CA SER A 204 -16.87 21.25 -0.59
C SER A 204 -17.88 22.36 -0.84
N PRO A 205 -17.44 23.55 -1.31
CA PRO A 205 -18.34 24.60 -1.77
C PRO A 205 -19.39 24.10 -2.77
N ALA A 206 -20.59 24.68 -2.71
CA ALA A 206 -21.68 24.31 -3.59
C ALA A 206 -21.26 24.37 -5.08
N GLY A 207 -21.56 23.29 -5.80
CA GLY A 207 -21.27 23.14 -7.22
C GLY A 207 -19.90 22.52 -7.54
N TRP A 208 -18.99 22.36 -6.56
CA TRP A 208 -17.72 21.65 -6.80
C TRP A 208 -17.95 20.23 -7.34
N PRO A 209 -17.08 19.76 -8.26
CA PRO A 209 -17.22 18.42 -8.83
C PRO A 209 -16.99 17.37 -7.74
N GLN A 210 -17.94 16.45 -7.58
CA GLN A 210 -17.81 15.30 -6.67
C GLN A 210 -18.33 14.00 -7.33
N PRO A 211 -17.74 13.55 -8.46
CA PRO A 211 -18.22 12.38 -9.17
C PRO A 211 -17.84 11.05 -8.48
N TRP A 212 -16.96 11.07 -7.47
CA TRP A 212 -16.45 9.86 -6.82
C TRP A 212 -17.28 9.52 -5.57
N SER A 213 -17.93 8.36 -5.58
CA SER A 213 -18.62 7.84 -4.39
C SER A 213 -17.61 7.41 -3.32
N ALA A 214 -17.97 7.66 -2.06
CA ALA A 214 -17.22 7.20 -0.88
C ALA A 214 -16.93 5.68 -0.87
N ASP A 215 -17.78 4.86 -1.50
CA ASP A 215 -17.65 3.40 -1.47
C ASP A 215 -16.61 2.86 -2.46
N VAL A 216 -16.35 3.59 -3.56
CA VAL A 216 -15.49 3.13 -4.67
C VAL A 216 -14.65 4.25 -5.30
N PRO A 217 -13.98 5.13 -4.51
CA PRO A 217 -13.23 6.25 -5.07
C PRO A 217 -12.00 5.81 -5.86
N TRP A 218 -11.59 4.53 -5.74
CA TRP A 218 -10.38 3.99 -6.34
C TRP A 218 -10.61 3.13 -7.58
N ARG A 219 -11.82 3.11 -8.17
CA ARG A 219 -12.14 2.30 -9.37
C ARG A 219 -12.53 3.16 -10.56
N ILE A 220 -12.06 2.74 -11.73
CA ILE A 220 -12.54 3.23 -13.03
C ILE A 220 -12.63 2.04 -13.99
N ASP A 221 -13.70 2.00 -14.78
CA ASP A 221 -13.99 0.94 -15.75
C ASP A 221 -13.88 -0.48 -15.14
N GLY A 222 -14.46 -0.64 -13.95
CA GLY A 222 -14.56 -1.93 -13.26
C GLY A 222 -13.29 -2.39 -12.54
N ARG A 223 -12.20 -1.62 -12.50
CA ARG A 223 -10.93 -2.05 -11.90
C ARG A 223 -10.29 -0.99 -11.01
N PRO A 224 -9.48 -1.39 -10.00
CA PRO A 224 -8.68 -0.43 -9.25
C PRO A 224 -7.79 0.41 -10.18
N ILE A 225 -7.83 1.74 -10.03
CA ILE A 225 -7.18 2.70 -10.94
C ILE A 225 -5.70 2.38 -11.15
N ALA A 226 -5.00 2.00 -10.07
CA ALA A 226 -3.58 1.70 -10.08
C ALA A 226 -3.20 0.56 -11.05
N GLN A 227 -4.12 -0.34 -11.37
CA GLN A 227 -3.82 -1.50 -12.22
C GLN A 227 -3.80 -1.16 -13.73
N TRP A 228 -4.35 -0.03 -14.17
CA TRP A 228 -4.48 0.26 -15.62
C TRP A 228 -3.15 0.38 -16.34
N SER A 229 -2.13 0.98 -15.72
CA SER A 229 -0.79 1.07 -16.32
C SER A 229 -0.14 -0.30 -16.50
N ARG A 230 -0.46 -1.28 -15.64
CA ARG A 230 0.10 -2.64 -15.68
C ARG A 230 -0.50 -3.43 -16.84
N VAL A 231 -1.82 -3.35 -17.00
CA VAL A 231 -2.54 -3.96 -18.13
C VAL A 231 -2.11 -3.34 -19.46
N ARG A 232 -1.97 -2.02 -19.55
CA ARG A 232 -1.46 -1.35 -20.77
C ARG A 232 -0.03 -1.76 -21.13
N ALA A 233 0.76 -2.17 -20.15
CA ALA A 233 2.09 -2.73 -20.34
C ALA A 233 2.09 -4.24 -20.66
N GLY A 234 0.91 -4.86 -20.84
CA GLY A 234 0.78 -6.27 -21.21
C GLY A 234 1.05 -7.26 -20.07
N ARG A 235 1.04 -6.81 -18.81
CA ARG A 235 1.25 -7.71 -17.66
C ARG A 235 0.02 -8.58 -17.44
N SER A 236 0.25 -9.88 -17.21
CA SER A 236 -0.82 -10.83 -16.87
C SER A 236 -1.40 -10.52 -15.49
N ASP A 237 -2.71 -10.42 -15.41
CA ASP A 237 -3.47 -10.18 -14.18
C ASP A 237 -4.25 -11.43 -13.70
N SER A 238 -3.99 -12.58 -14.33
CA SER A 238 -4.49 -13.88 -13.89
C SER A 238 -3.77 -14.33 -12.62
N LEU A 239 -4.52 -14.43 -11.52
CA LEU A 239 -4.01 -14.84 -10.21
C LEU A 239 -4.21 -16.33 -9.95
N THR A 240 -5.20 -16.94 -10.61
CA THR A 240 -5.53 -18.36 -10.49
C THR A 240 -5.02 -19.11 -11.73
N GLY A 241 -4.29 -20.20 -11.52
CA GLY A 241 -3.71 -21.03 -12.59
C GLY A 241 -2.20 -21.25 -12.45
N ALA A 242 -1.69 -22.36 -12.99
CA ALA A 242 -0.25 -22.65 -13.04
C ALA A 242 0.48 -21.59 -13.89
N PRO A 243 1.75 -21.24 -13.58
CA PRO A 243 2.51 -20.27 -14.36
C PRO A 243 2.50 -20.66 -15.84
N SER A 244 2.11 -19.72 -16.71
CA SER A 244 2.18 -19.92 -18.14
C SER A 244 3.65 -20.08 -18.53
N GLN A 245 4.01 -21.25 -19.06
CA GLN A 245 5.30 -21.48 -19.70
C GLN A 245 5.44 -20.45 -20.84
N GLN A 246 6.25 -19.42 -20.63
CA GLN A 246 6.71 -18.60 -21.74
C GLN A 246 7.69 -19.43 -22.56
N ALA A 247 7.32 -19.61 -23.82
CA ALA A 247 8.04 -20.23 -24.93
C ALA A 247 9.55 -20.43 -24.71
N GLU A 248 9.97 -21.70 -24.65
CA GLU A 248 11.32 -22.10 -25.03
C GLU A 248 11.52 -21.70 -26.50
N GLY A 249 12.14 -20.54 -26.71
CA GLY A 249 12.65 -20.10 -27.99
C GLY A 249 13.71 -21.09 -28.46
N GLY A 250 13.36 -21.91 -29.44
CA GLY A 250 14.26 -22.85 -30.09
C GLY A 250 15.55 -22.18 -30.55
N GLY A 251 16.66 -22.57 -29.93
CA GLY A 251 17.99 -22.33 -30.49
C GLY A 251 18.17 -23.16 -31.77
N PRO A 252 18.87 -22.64 -32.79
CA PRO A 252 19.11 -23.39 -34.01
C PRO A 252 20.08 -24.54 -33.75
N PRO A 253 19.92 -25.71 -34.42
CA PRO A 253 20.85 -26.81 -34.25
C PRO A 253 22.17 -26.50 -34.95
N HIS A 254 23.27 -26.55 -34.17
CA HIS A 254 24.61 -26.71 -34.70
C HIS A 254 24.70 -28.08 -35.40
N GLY A 255 24.71 -28.07 -36.73
CA GLY A 255 25.04 -29.22 -37.57
C GLY A 255 26.42 -29.06 -38.19
N CYS A 256 27.41 -29.80 -37.68
CA CYS A 256 28.71 -30.00 -38.31
C CYS A 256 28.60 -30.84 -39.59
N CYS A 257 29.21 -30.36 -40.68
CA CYS A 257 29.85 -31.11 -41.78
C CYS A 257 30.97 -30.18 -42.28
N GLY A 258 32.25 -30.52 -42.44
CA GLY A 258 32.89 -31.81 -42.66
C GLY A 258 33.79 -31.68 -43.89
N GLY A 259 35.09 -31.50 -43.66
CA GLY A 259 36.21 -31.97 -44.51
C GLY A 259 36.42 -31.40 -45.92
N GLY A 260 37.67 -31.02 -46.20
CA GLY A 260 38.32 -31.43 -47.45
C GLY A 260 39.08 -30.35 -48.24
N SER A 261 40.40 -30.34 -48.00
CA SER A 261 41.51 -29.96 -48.91
C SER A 261 41.75 -28.47 -49.18
#